data_AF-A0A093SWI5-F1
#
_entry.id   AF-A0A093SWI5-F1
#
_cell.length_a   1.000
_cell.length_b   1.000
_cell.length_c   1.000
_cell.angle_alpha   90.00
_cell.angle_beta   90.00
_cell.angle_gamma   90.00
#
_symmetry.space_group_name_H-M   'P 1'
#
loop_
_entity.id
_entity.type
_entity.pdbx_description
1 polymer ?
#
loop_
_entity_poly.entity_id
_entity_poly.type
_entity_poly.pdbx_seq_one_letter_code
_entity_poly.pdbx_strand_id
1 'polypeptide(L)'
;GGRVVFGKNSDRPEDEVQEGVHFPAATHPPGTALECTYISIEQAERTHAVVLSRPAWLWGAEMGANEHGVCIGNEAVWGREEVCDSEALLGMDLVRLGLERADTAEKALTVIVDLLEKYGQGGNCMESHMTFTYHNSFLIADRKEAWVLETSGKYWAAEKVEGGVRNISNQLSITTKIDREHPKLKEYAKSNGWWDGEKEFDFAATYSYVNTARMTTTRGRYCEGYKLLNKHKGI
;
A
#
# COMPACT_ATOMS: atom_id res chain seq x y z
N GLY A 1 -2.73 -10.25 -26.87
CA GLY A 1 -3.24 -10.42 -25.50
C GLY A 1 -2.43 -9.51 -24.61
N GLY A 2 -3.08 -8.60 -23.88
CA GLY A 2 -2.40 -7.67 -22.98
C GLY A 2 -1.76 -8.42 -21.82
N ARG A 3 -0.54 -8.02 -21.44
CA ARG A 3 0.15 -8.51 -20.24
C ARG A 3 0.20 -7.36 -19.24
N VAL A 4 -0.05 -7.66 -17.97
CA VAL A 4 0.21 -6.71 -16.88
C VAL A 4 1.67 -6.87 -16.46
N VAL A 5 2.39 -5.76 -16.36
CA VAL A 5 3.78 -5.72 -15.88
C VAL A 5 3.78 -4.98 -14.56
N PHE A 6 4.25 -5.66 -13.52
CA PHE A 6 4.42 -5.11 -12.18
C PHE A 6 5.90 -4.93 -11.89
N GLY A 7 6.27 -3.82 -11.27
CA GLY A 7 7.63 -3.55 -10.82
C GLY A 7 7.62 -2.60 -9.64
N LYS A 8 8.46 -2.91 -8.64
CA LYS A 8 8.65 -2.12 -7.42
C LYS A 8 10.12 -2.17 -7.04
N ASN A 9 10.68 -1.02 -6.65
CA ASN A 9 12.01 -0.94 -6.08
C ASN A 9 11.88 -0.83 -4.55
N SER A 10 12.75 -1.50 -3.80
CA SER A 10 12.91 -1.27 -2.36
C SER A 10 14.07 -0.32 -2.13
N ASP A 11 13.86 0.74 -1.36
CA ASP A 11 14.86 1.72 -0.92
C ASP A 11 15.17 1.58 0.57
N ARG A 12 15.28 0.31 1.03
CA ARG A 12 15.61 -0.06 2.40
C ARG A 12 17.10 0.21 2.71
N PRO A 13 17.48 0.36 3.99
CA PRO A 13 18.88 0.58 4.40
C PRO A 13 19.84 -0.48 3.83
N GLU A 14 21.09 -0.09 3.58
CA GLU A 14 22.10 -0.95 2.93
C GLU A 14 22.47 -2.20 3.74
N ASP A 15 22.36 -2.10 5.07
CA ASP A 15 22.66 -3.13 6.04
C ASP A 15 21.46 -4.03 6.35
N GLU A 16 20.28 -3.70 5.85
CA GLU A 16 19.07 -4.47 6.08
C GLU A 16 18.96 -5.64 5.08
N VAL A 17 19.01 -6.86 5.59
CA VAL A 17 18.95 -8.07 4.76
C VAL A 17 17.58 -8.20 4.09
N GLN A 18 17.58 -8.33 2.76
CA GLN A 18 16.39 -8.65 1.97
C GLN A 18 16.35 -10.13 1.61
N GLU A 19 15.27 -10.80 1.99
CA GLU A 19 15.06 -12.23 1.75
C GLU A 19 13.99 -12.48 0.70
N GLY A 20 14.27 -13.42 -0.21
CA GLY A 20 13.29 -14.02 -1.10
C GLY A 20 12.78 -15.33 -0.50
N VAL A 21 11.54 -15.36 -0.02
CA VAL A 21 10.99 -16.51 0.72
C VAL A 21 9.69 -17.00 0.12
N HIS A 22 9.42 -18.30 0.26
CA HIS A 22 8.18 -18.93 -0.16
C HIS A 22 7.46 -19.53 1.04
N PHE A 23 6.17 -19.24 1.17
CA PHE A 23 5.28 -19.86 2.14
C PHE A 23 4.19 -20.64 1.40
N PRO A 24 4.00 -21.94 1.69
CA PRO A 24 2.96 -22.73 1.06
C PRO A 24 1.57 -22.31 1.56
N ALA A 25 0.54 -22.64 0.77
CA ALA A 25 -0.85 -22.51 1.21
C ALA A 25 -1.10 -23.36 2.46
N ALA A 26 -1.90 -22.84 3.39
CA ALA A 26 -2.18 -23.52 4.64
C ALA A 26 -3.66 -23.41 5.04
N THR A 27 -4.06 -24.29 5.95
CA THR A 27 -5.36 -24.22 6.63
C THR A 27 -5.10 -24.14 8.14
N HIS A 28 -5.80 -23.23 8.81
CA HIS A 28 -5.60 -22.90 10.21
C HIS A 28 -6.87 -23.22 11.01
N PRO A 29 -6.75 -23.75 12.24
CA PRO A 29 -7.91 -23.96 13.10
C PRO A 29 -8.69 -22.65 13.37
N PRO A 30 -10.02 -22.71 13.51
CA PRO A 30 -10.81 -21.55 13.90
C PRO A 30 -10.33 -20.92 15.21
N GLY A 31 -10.29 -19.59 15.28
CA GLY A 31 -9.83 -18.84 16.45
C GLY A 31 -8.31 -18.78 16.63
N THR A 32 -7.53 -19.25 15.66
CA THR A 32 -6.06 -19.11 15.65
C THR A 32 -5.68 -17.62 15.62
N ALA A 33 -4.72 -17.24 16.46
CA ALA A 33 -4.08 -15.93 16.41
C ALA A 33 -2.86 -15.97 15.47
N LEU A 34 -2.62 -14.87 14.76
CA LEU A 34 -1.46 -14.66 13.90
C LEU A 34 -0.64 -13.50 14.46
N GLU A 35 0.59 -13.78 14.88
CA GLU A 35 1.58 -12.75 15.20
C GLU A 35 2.09 -12.11 13.90
N CYS A 36 1.77 -10.82 13.70
CA CYS A 36 2.35 -9.99 12.65
C CYS A 36 3.65 -9.36 13.16
N THR A 37 4.10 -8.24 12.58
CA THR A 37 5.37 -7.62 13.00
C THR A 37 5.30 -7.09 14.43
N TYR A 38 4.22 -6.41 14.79
CA TYR A 38 4.05 -5.80 16.12
C TYR A 38 2.83 -6.28 16.90
N ILE A 39 1.77 -6.69 16.20
CA ILE A 39 0.50 -7.04 16.84
C ILE A 39 0.04 -8.43 16.42
N SER A 40 -0.79 -9.04 17.26
CA SER A 40 -1.50 -10.27 16.96
C SER A 40 -2.88 -9.96 16.37
N ILE A 41 -3.26 -10.64 15.29
CA ILE A 41 -4.59 -10.52 14.67
C ILE A 41 -5.29 -11.87 14.56
N GLU A 42 -6.57 -11.86 14.19
CA GLU A 42 -7.29 -13.09 13.85
C GLU A 42 -6.73 -13.68 12.55
N GLN A 43 -6.37 -14.97 12.59
CA GLN A 43 -5.90 -15.70 11.43
C GLN A 43 -7.08 -16.10 10.53
N ALA A 44 -6.86 -16.04 9.22
CA ALA A 44 -7.80 -16.58 8.23
C ALA A 44 -7.75 -18.12 8.25
N GLU A 45 -8.91 -18.77 8.06
CA GLU A 45 -8.96 -20.24 8.02
C GLU A 45 -8.08 -20.82 6.89
N ARG A 46 -7.97 -20.12 5.77
CA ARG A 46 -7.14 -20.54 4.63
C ARG A 46 -6.25 -19.40 4.16
N THR A 47 -5.02 -19.74 3.84
CA THR A 47 -4.03 -18.84 3.25
C THR A 47 -3.53 -19.41 1.93
N HIS A 48 -3.30 -18.53 0.96
CA HIS A 48 -2.72 -18.86 -0.34
C HIS A 48 -1.21 -19.01 -0.24
N ALA A 49 -0.63 -19.79 -1.14
CA ALA A 49 0.82 -19.85 -1.27
C ALA A 49 1.35 -18.51 -1.80
N VAL A 50 2.45 -18.03 -1.22
CA VAL A 50 3.05 -16.73 -1.55
C VAL A 50 4.57 -16.84 -1.73
N VAL A 51 5.10 -16.01 -2.61
CA VAL A 51 6.53 -15.69 -2.72
C VAL A 51 6.70 -14.21 -2.38
N LEU A 52 7.59 -13.91 -1.43
CA LEU A 52 7.75 -12.60 -0.84
C LEU A 52 9.20 -12.11 -0.97
N SER A 53 9.35 -10.80 -1.15
CA SER A 53 10.59 -10.05 -0.89
C SER A 53 10.38 -9.23 0.37
N ARG A 54 11.17 -9.49 1.41
CA ARG A 54 10.99 -8.85 2.74
C ARG A 54 12.30 -8.54 3.44
N PRO A 55 12.34 -7.50 4.30
CA PRO A 55 13.36 -7.39 5.33
C PRO A 55 13.33 -8.62 6.26
N ALA A 56 14.49 -9.10 6.68
CA ALA A 56 14.60 -10.31 7.49
C ALA A 56 13.88 -10.20 8.84
N TRP A 57 13.86 -9.01 9.45
CA TRP A 57 13.37 -8.79 10.82
C TRP A 57 11.84 -8.71 10.98
N LEU A 58 11.12 -8.29 9.94
CA LEU A 58 9.66 -8.05 10.03
C LEU A 58 8.85 -9.24 9.53
N TRP A 59 7.62 -9.45 9.99
CA TRP A 59 6.81 -10.61 9.55
C TRP A 59 6.26 -10.50 8.12
N GLY A 60 5.85 -9.29 7.73
CA GLY A 60 5.26 -8.96 6.44
C GLY A 60 6.22 -9.00 5.24
N ALA A 61 5.93 -8.20 4.21
CA ALA A 61 6.75 -8.09 3.01
C ALA A 61 6.62 -6.73 2.32
N GLU A 62 7.68 -6.31 1.65
CA GLU A 62 7.71 -5.09 0.85
C GLU A 62 7.02 -5.27 -0.51
N MET A 63 7.08 -6.49 -1.04
CA MET A 63 6.36 -6.92 -2.23
C MET A 63 6.30 -8.44 -2.32
N GLY A 64 5.40 -8.95 -3.15
CA GLY A 64 5.32 -10.38 -3.45
C GLY A 64 4.25 -10.72 -4.45
N ALA A 65 4.08 -12.03 -4.68
CA ALA A 65 3.03 -12.59 -5.50
C ALA A 65 2.46 -13.87 -4.89
N ASN A 66 1.22 -14.20 -5.19
CA ASN A 66 0.57 -15.43 -4.74
C ASN A 66 0.28 -16.41 -5.88
N GLU A 67 -0.16 -17.62 -5.53
CA GLU A 67 -0.49 -18.70 -6.49
C GLU A 67 -1.59 -18.33 -7.49
N HIS A 68 -2.46 -17.36 -7.17
CA HIS A 68 -3.52 -16.88 -8.05
C HIS A 68 -3.03 -15.83 -9.06
N GLY A 69 -1.80 -15.36 -8.91
CA GLY A 69 -1.20 -14.34 -9.76
C GLY A 69 -1.51 -12.91 -9.31
N VAL A 70 -1.95 -12.71 -8.06
CA VAL A 70 -2.00 -11.39 -7.43
C VAL A 70 -0.58 -10.98 -7.05
N CYS A 71 -0.21 -9.75 -7.36
CA CYS A 71 1.04 -9.10 -6.99
C CYS A 71 0.74 -7.84 -6.19
N ILE A 72 1.47 -7.62 -5.10
CA ILE A 72 1.32 -6.43 -4.24
C ILE A 72 2.70 -5.89 -3.91
N GLY A 73 2.84 -4.57 -3.86
CA GLY A 73 3.97 -3.90 -3.22
C GLY A 73 3.56 -2.55 -2.67
N ASN A 74 4.18 -2.14 -1.56
CA ASN A 74 3.90 -0.86 -0.90
C ASN A 74 5.05 0.15 -1.06
N GLU A 75 4.73 1.40 -0.78
CA GLU A 75 5.64 2.54 -0.77
C GLU A 75 5.24 3.50 0.35
N ALA A 76 6.23 4.13 0.99
CA ALA A 76 6.01 5.04 2.11
C ALA A 76 5.46 6.40 1.62
N VAL A 77 4.37 6.88 2.20
CA VAL A 77 3.80 8.20 1.91
C VAL A 77 3.54 9.01 3.18
N TRP A 78 3.57 10.33 3.04
CA TRP A 78 3.26 11.27 4.11
C TRP A 78 2.29 12.34 3.62
N GLY A 79 1.48 12.85 4.53
CA GLY A 79 0.44 13.83 4.25
C GLY A 79 0.03 14.58 5.50
N ARG A 80 -1.04 15.36 5.42
CA ARG A 80 -1.53 16.20 6.53
C ARG A 80 -1.96 15.40 7.75
N GLU A 81 -2.45 14.18 7.53
CA GLU A 81 -2.76 13.26 8.62
C GLU A 81 -1.48 12.84 9.33
N GLU A 82 -1.50 12.92 10.66
CA GLU A 82 -0.37 12.48 11.48
C GLU A 82 -0.18 10.97 11.38
N VAL A 83 1.09 10.57 11.34
CA VAL A 83 1.46 9.15 11.36
C VAL A 83 1.41 8.60 12.79
N CYS A 84 1.00 7.34 12.94
CA CYS A 84 0.85 6.72 14.26
C CYS A 84 2.11 5.93 14.65
N ASP A 85 2.84 6.40 15.66
CA ASP A 85 4.02 5.69 16.18
C ASP A 85 3.66 4.47 17.05
N SER A 86 2.40 4.35 17.46
CA SER A 86 1.94 3.19 18.23
C SER A 86 1.88 1.94 17.36
N GLU A 87 2.25 0.81 17.96
CA GLU A 87 2.23 -0.50 17.32
C GLU A 87 0.85 -0.84 16.77
N ALA A 88 0.82 -1.11 15.46
CA ALA A 88 -0.33 -1.57 14.70
C ALA A 88 0.18 -2.42 13.53
N LEU A 89 -0.68 -2.70 12.54
CA LEU A 89 -0.20 -3.36 11.32
C LEU A 89 0.74 -2.42 10.55
N LEU A 90 1.88 -2.95 10.12
CA LEU A 90 2.69 -2.24 9.14
C LEU A 90 2.09 -2.34 7.74
N GLY A 91 2.46 -1.42 6.86
CA GLY A 91 2.15 -1.55 5.43
C GLY A 91 2.63 -2.87 4.85
N MET A 92 3.81 -3.32 5.28
CA MET A 92 4.40 -4.59 4.85
C MET A 92 3.62 -5.79 5.37
N ASP A 93 3.02 -5.70 6.56
CA ASP A 93 2.11 -6.74 7.05
C ASP A 93 0.86 -6.79 6.18
N LEU A 94 0.28 -5.63 5.82
CA LEU A 94 -0.87 -5.52 4.93
C LEU A 94 -0.59 -6.09 3.53
N VAL A 95 0.63 -5.92 2.99
CA VAL A 95 1.05 -6.55 1.72
C VAL A 95 0.93 -8.07 1.81
N ARG A 96 1.53 -8.68 2.83
CA ARG A 96 1.51 -10.14 3.00
C ARG A 96 0.10 -10.66 3.26
N LEU A 97 -0.65 -9.99 4.14
CA LEU A 97 -2.03 -10.36 4.45
C LEU A 97 -2.94 -10.28 3.23
N GLY A 98 -2.78 -9.25 2.39
CA GLY A 98 -3.49 -9.12 1.12
C GLY A 98 -3.18 -10.29 0.17
N LEU A 99 -1.90 -10.66 0.05
CA LEU A 99 -1.47 -11.78 -0.79
C LEU A 99 -1.97 -13.15 -0.29
N GLU A 100 -1.91 -13.38 1.02
CA GLU A 100 -2.32 -14.67 1.62
C GLU A 100 -3.86 -14.85 1.60
N ARG A 101 -4.65 -13.78 1.54
CA ARG A 101 -6.11 -13.84 1.75
C ARG A 101 -6.96 -13.50 0.51
N ALA A 102 -6.37 -13.20 -0.64
CA ALA A 102 -7.10 -12.82 -1.84
C ALA A 102 -6.65 -13.56 -3.12
N ASP A 103 -7.59 -13.84 -4.01
CA ASP A 103 -7.37 -14.50 -5.30
C ASP A 103 -7.44 -13.54 -6.51
N THR A 104 -7.71 -12.25 -6.26
CA THR A 104 -7.83 -11.17 -7.25
C THR A 104 -7.32 -9.86 -6.64
N ALA A 105 -6.90 -8.93 -7.50
CA ALA A 105 -6.41 -7.63 -7.06
C ALA A 105 -7.49 -6.81 -6.34
N GLU A 106 -8.73 -6.83 -6.81
CA GLU A 106 -9.84 -6.15 -6.13
C GLU A 106 -10.13 -6.73 -4.73
N LYS A 107 -10.08 -8.06 -4.57
CA LYS A 107 -10.23 -8.69 -3.23
C LYS A 107 -9.05 -8.37 -2.32
N ALA A 108 -7.82 -8.29 -2.86
CA ALA A 108 -6.66 -7.91 -2.08
C ALA A 108 -6.77 -6.48 -1.54
N LEU A 109 -7.26 -5.55 -2.36
CA LEU A 109 -7.60 -4.19 -1.92
C LEU A 109 -8.60 -4.24 -0.76
N THR A 110 -9.71 -4.99 -0.90
CA THR A 110 -10.72 -5.14 0.17
C THR A 110 -10.11 -5.69 1.46
N VAL A 111 -9.31 -6.75 1.39
CA VAL A 111 -8.61 -7.31 2.56
C VAL A 111 -7.76 -6.26 3.26
N ILE A 112 -6.98 -5.48 2.50
CA ILE A 112 -6.11 -4.44 3.06
C ILE A 112 -6.92 -3.37 3.79
N VAL A 113 -8.00 -2.87 3.18
CA VAL A 113 -8.79 -1.78 3.80
C VAL A 113 -9.62 -2.27 4.98
N ASP A 114 -10.11 -3.51 4.97
CA ASP A 114 -10.82 -4.12 6.10
C ASP A 114 -9.88 -4.30 7.31
N LEU A 115 -8.64 -4.74 7.06
CA LEU A 115 -7.62 -4.90 8.09
C LEU A 115 -7.14 -3.55 8.61
N LEU A 116 -6.96 -2.56 7.72
CA LEU A 116 -6.65 -1.18 8.10
C LEU A 116 -7.74 -0.59 9.01
N GLU A 117 -9.01 -0.82 8.69
CA GLU A 117 -10.13 -0.31 9.49
C GLU A 117 -10.20 -1.01 10.86
N LYS A 118 -9.96 -2.33 10.91
CA LYS A 118 -10.05 -3.12 12.15
C LYS A 118 -8.85 -2.93 13.08
N TYR A 119 -7.63 -2.87 12.54
CA TYR A 119 -6.38 -2.93 13.30
C TYR A 119 -5.51 -1.68 13.17
N GLY A 120 -5.86 -0.75 12.29
CA GLY A 120 -5.07 0.47 12.04
C GLY A 120 -3.77 0.20 11.28
N GLN A 121 -3.00 1.26 11.11
CA GLN A 121 -1.61 1.20 10.64
C GLN A 121 -0.72 2.10 11.48
N GLY A 122 0.52 1.66 11.71
CA GLY A 122 1.45 2.37 12.59
C GLY A 122 2.58 1.48 13.10
N GLY A 123 3.50 2.09 13.83
CA GLY A 123 4.71 1.44 14.34
C GLY A 123 5.95 1.72 13.50
N ASN A 124 7.12 1.42 14.07
CA ASN A 124 8.40 1.75 13.44
C ASN A 124 8.64 0.88 12.20
N CYS A 125 8.99 1.49 11.07
CA CYS A 125 9.23 0.76 9.83
C CYS A 125 10.71 0.44 9.61
N MET A 126 11.56 0.51 10.64
CA MET A 126 13.02 0.30 10.56
C MET A 126 13.52 -0.55 11.73
N GLU A 127 14.53 -1.40 11.49
CA GLU A 127 15.18 -2.26 12.50
C GLU A 127 16.10 -1.49 13.48
N SER A 128 15.84 -0.21 13.75
CA SER A 128 16.72 0.65 14.54
C SER A 128 15.99 1.43 15.62
N HIS A 129 16.76 2.05 16.52
CA HIS A 129 16.23 2.97 17.53
C HIS A 129 15.73 4.30 16.96
N MET A 130 15.94 4.56 15.66
CA MET A 130 15.36 5.71 14.99
C MET A 130 13.93 5.38 14.58
N THR A 131 12.98 6.22 15.02
CA THR A 131 11.59 6.10 14.60
C THR A 131 11.44 6.57 13.16
N PHE A 132 10.92 5.68 12.31
CA PHE A 132 10.57 5.99 10.93
C PHE A 132 9.19 5.42 10.62
N THR A 133 8.17 6.29 10.74
CA THR A 133 6.76 5.93 10.58
C THR A 133 6.18 6.62 9.35
N TYR A 134 5.28 5.93 8.64
CA TYR A 134 4.61 6.44 7.44
C TYR A 134 3.24 5.81 7.23
N HIS A 135 2.44 6.44 6.37
CA HIS A 135 1.28 5.81 5.74
C HIS A 135 1.71 5.13 4.44
N ASN A 136 0.81 4.38 3.82
CA ASN A 136 1.15 3.50 2.70
C ASN A 136 0.40 3.84 1.42
N SER A 137 1.13 3.80 0.31
CA SER A 137 0.60 3.62 -1.05
C SER A 137 0.90 2.21 -1.51
N PHE A 138 -0.06 1.55 -2.16
CA PHE A 138 0.05 0.18 -2.62
C PHE A 138 -0.21 0.13 -4.13
N LEU A 139 0.64 -0.62 -4.84
CA LEU A 139 0.33 -1.15 -6.16
C LEU A 139 -0.17 -2.57 -6.00
N ILE A 140 -1.35 -2.84 -6.53
CA ILE A 140 -2.01 -4.15 -6.46
C ILE A 140 -2.38 -4.54 -7.89
N ALA A 141 -1.97 -5.71 -8.35
CA ALA A 141 -2.25 -6.14 -9.71
C ALA A 141 -2.50 -7.64 -9.79
N ASP A 142 -3.29 -8.06 -10.77
CA ASP A 142 -3.38 -9.45 -11.20
C ASP A 142 -3.32 -9.53 -12.73
N ARG A 143 -3.71 -10.67 -13.30
CA ARG A 143 -3.67 -10.88 -14.76
C ARG A 143 -4.70 -10.04 -15.54
N LYS A 144 -5.69 -9.44 -14.88
CA LYS A 144 -6.85 -8.77 -15.48
C LYS A 144 -6.90 -7.29 -15.14
N GLU A 145 -6.52 -6.91 -13.92
CA GLU A 145 -6.67 -5.54 -13.44
C GLU A 145 -5.50 -5.09 -12.56
N ALA A 146 -5.40 -3.78 -12.37
CA ALA A 146 -4.46 -3.17 -11.45
C ALA A 146 -5.11 -1.99 -10.73
N TRP A 147 -4.67 -1.75 -9.51
CA TRP A 147 -5.19 -0.77 -8.58
C TRP A 147 -4.03 -0.03 -7.91
N VAL A 148 -4.26 1.26 -7.68
CA VAL A 148 -3.49 2.05 -6.71
C VAL A 148 -4.39 2.23 -5.50
N LEU A 149 -3.87 1.95 -4.31
CA LEU A 149 -4.54 2.23 -3.03
C LEU A 149 -3.63 3.14 -2.22
N GLU A 150 -4.13 4.30 -1.79
CA GLU A 150 -3.38 5.23 -0.96
C GLU A 150 -4.12 5.49 0.35
N THR A 151 -3.36 5.51 1.44
CA THR A 151 -3.90 5.59 2.80
C THR A 151 -3.42 6.86 3.52
N SER A 152 -4.24 7.33 4.44
CA SER A 152 -4.00 8.47 5.31
C SER A 152 -4.66 8.21 6.66
N GLY A 153 -3.89 7.70 7.63
CA GLY A 153 -4.46 7.10 8.84
C GLY A 153 -5.35 5.92 8.47
N LYS A 154 -6.59 5.90 8.96
CA LYS A 154 -7.60 4.89 8.56
C LYS A 154 -8.32 5.23 7.24
N TYR A 155 -8.18 6.45 6.74
CA TYR A 155 -8.86 6.88 5.52
C TYR A 155 -8.05 6.45 4.30
N TRP A 156 -8.73 6.21 3.19
CA TRP A 156 -8.09 5.71 1.98
C TRP A 156 -8.90 6.08 0.74
N ALA A 157 -8.19 6.12 -0.39
CA ALA A 157 -8.76 6.23 -1.72
C ALA A 157 -8.08 5.20 -2.63
N ALA A 158 -8.81 4.70 -3.62
CA ALA A 158 -8.29 3.75 -4.60
C ALA A 158 -8.73 4.08 -6.02
N GLU A 159 -7.80 3.91 -6.95
CA GLU A 159 -7.95 4.19 -8.38
C GLU A 159 -7.73 2.89 -9.17
N LYS A 160 -8.68 2.57 -10.05
CA LYS A 160 -8.56 1.45 -10.99
C LYS A 160 -7.78 1.90 -12.22
N VAL A 161 -6.74 1.13 -12.56
CA VAL A 161 -5.92 1.37 -13.75
C VAL A 161 -6.60 0.74 -14.97
N GLU A 162 -7.30 1.56 -15.74
CA GLU A 162 -8.10 1.11 -16.90
C GLU A 162 -7.26 0.83 -18.16
N GLY A 163 -5.95 1.14 -18.12
CA GLY A 163 -5.02 0.81 -19.18
C GLY A 163 -3.80 1.73 -19.23
N GLY A 164 -2.81 1.33 -20.01
CA GLY A 164 -1.57 2.07 -20.15
C GLY A 164 -0.64 1.88 -18.97
N VAL A 165 -0.27 2.98 -18.33
CA VAL A 165 0.81 3.02 -17.35
C VAL A 165 0.35 3.75 -16.11
N ARG A 166 0.70 3.20 -14.94
CA ARG A 166 0.60 3.89 -13.66
C ARG A 166 1.85 3.61 -12.83
N ASN A 167 2.34 4.62 -12.12
CA ASN A 167 3.41 4.50 -11.12
C ASN A 167 3.03 5.25 -9.85
N ILE A 168 3.63 4.87 -8.73
CA ILE A 168 3.58 5.60 -7.46
C ILE A 168 5.00 5.95 -7.02
N SER A 169 5.11 6.85 -6.05
CA SER A 169 6.36 7.18 -5.35
C SER A 169 5.99 7.65 -3.94
N ASN A 170 6.93 8.24 -3.20
CA ASN A 170 6.74 8.64 -1.80
C ASN A 170 5.86 9.89 -1.58
N GLN A 171 4.73 9.97 -2.29
CA GLN A 171 3.72 11.01 -2.21
C GLN A 171 2.36 10.44 -2.65
N LEU A 172 1.28 11.03 -2.15
CA LEU A 172 -0.06 10.74 -2.65
C LEU A 172 -0.18 11.18 -4.11
N SER A 173 -0.88 10.39 -4.91
CA SER A 173 -0.95 10.52 -6.36
C SER A 173 -2.36 10.32 -6.92
N ILE A 174 -3.28 9.74 -6.17
CA ILE A 174 -4.68 9.64 -6.56
C ILE A 174 -5.29 11.04 -6.48
N THR A 175 -5.81 11.55 -7.60
CA THR A 175 -6.35 12.91 -7.70
C THR A 175 -7.88 12.88 -7.63
N THR A 176 -8.56 13.28 -8.70
CA THR A 176 -10.02 13.32 -8.78
C THR A 176 -10.63 11.99 -9.27
N LYS A 177 -9.85 11.16 -9.98
CA LYS A 177 -10.28 9.82 -10.36
C LYS A 177 -10.16 8.88 -9.15
N ILE A 178 -11.29 8.63 -8.50
CA ILE A 178 -11.41 7.76 -7.34
C ILE A 178 -12.51 6.74 -7.62
N ASP A 179 -12.16 5.47 -7.69
CA ASP A 179 -13.08 4.37 -7.98
C ASP A 179 -13.65 3.77 -6.69
N ARG A 180 -12.87 3.77 -5.61
CA ARG A 180 -13.30 3.36 -4.27
C ARG A 180 -12.69 4.27 -3.22
N GLU A 181 -13.43 4.56 -2.15
CA GLU A 181 -12.95 5.41 -1.06
C GLU A 181 -13.52 4.97 0.28
N HIS A 182 -12.83 5.36 1.36
CA HIS A 182 -13.37 5.25 2.70
C HIS A 182 -14.68 6.09 2.81
N PRO A 183 -15.79 5.55 3.35
CA PRO A 183 -17.10 6.22 3.33
C PRO A 183 -17.13 7.62 3.96
N LYS A 184 -16.25 7.85 4.95
CA LYS A 184 -16.10 9.14 5.66
C LYS A 184 -14.93 10.00 5.19
N LEU A 185 -14.29 9.65 4.07
CA LEU A 185 -13.09 10.35 3.57
C LEU A 185 -13.34 11.86 3.42
N LYS A 186 -14.34 12.23 2.62
CA LYS A 186 -14.67 13.63 2.31
C LYS A 186 -15.21 14.40 3.51
N GLU A 187 -16.04 13.76 4.33
CA GLU A 187 -16.58 14.35 5.56
C GLU A 187 -15.44 14.69 6.54
N TYR A 188 -14.49 13.78 6.71
CA TYR A 188 -13.32 14.00 7.57
C TYR A 188 -12.40 15.11 7.04
N ALA A 189 -12.14 15.13 5.72
CA ALA A 189 -11.38 16.22 5.12
C ALA A 189 -12.05 17.59 5.36
N LYS A 190 -13.38 17.65 5.25
CA LYS A 190 -14.16 18.86 5.49
C LYS A 190 -14.13 19.27 6.96
N SER A 191 -14.27 18.33 7.90
CA SER A 191 -14.22 18.64 9.33
C SER A 191 -12.86 19.18 9.78
N ASN A 192 -11.78 18.78 9.10
CA ASN A 192 -10.44 19.30 9.34
C ASN A 192 -10.12 20.60 8.56
N GLY A 193 -11.07 21.12 7.78
CA GLY A 193 -10.88 22.32 6.96
C GLY A 193 -9.90 22.13 5.79
N TRP A 194 -9.62 20.89 5.38
CA TRP A 194 -8.71 20.60 4.27
C TRP A 194 -9.38 20.67 2.90
N TRP A 195 -10.70 20.49 2.88
CA TRP A 195 -11.54 20.62 1.70
C TRP A 195 -12.77 21.47 2.03
N ASP A 196 -13.08 22.42 1.14
CA ASP A 196 -14.22 23.34 1.30
C ASP A 196 -15.58 22.65 1.08
N GLY A 197 -15.59 21.53 0.37
CA GLY A 197 -16.81 20.83 -0.01
C GLY A 197 -17.49 21.41 -1.26
N GLU A 198 -16.88 22.42 -1.89
CA GLU A 198 -17.40 23.09 -3.08
C GLU A 198 -16.60 22.71 -4.32
N LYS A 199 -15.27 22.64 -4.19
CA LYS A 199 -14.39 22.20 -5.29
C LYS A 199 -14.50 20.71 -5.49
N GLU A 200 -14.21 20.25 -6.71
CA GLU A 200 -14.02 18.83 -6.98
C GLU A 200 -12.99 18.25 -6.01
N PHE A 201 -13.31 17.09 -5.43
CA PHE A 201 -12.46 16.46 -4.44
C PHE A 201 -11.27 15.80 -5.12
N ASP A 202 -10.07 16.28 -4.80
CA ASP A 202 -8.78 15.72 -5.22
C ASP A 202 -8.07 15.16 -3.99
N PHE A 203 -7.92 13.83 -3.91
CA PHE A 203 -7.39 13.18 -2.71
C PHE A 203 -5.95 13.60 -2.41
N ALA A 204 -5.06 13.54 -3.41
CA ALA A 204 -3.67 13.94 -3.26
C ALA A 204 -3.54 15.41 -2.86
N ALA A 205 -4.26 16.33 -3.50
CA ALA A 205 -4.20 17.76 -3.15
C ALA A 205 -4.75 18.06 -1.75
N THR A 206 -5.78 17.33 -1.33
CA THR A 206 -6.44 17.52 -0.03
C THR A 206 -5.60 16.97 1.12
N TYR A 207 -5.03 15.77 0.95
CA TYR A 207 -4.32 15.05 2.00
C TYR A 207 -2.80 15.22 1.97
N SER A 208 -2.21 15.78 0.91
CA SER A 208 -0.77 16.09 0.90
C SER A 208 -0.45 17.35 1.70
N TYR A 209 0.80 17.43 2.18
CA TYR A 209 1.35 18.68 2.70
C TYR A 209 1.35 19.77 1.61
N VAL A 210 1.25 21.04 2.03
CA VAL A 210 1.16 22.17 1.08
C VAL A 210 2.53 22.49 0.45
N ASN A 211 3.64 22.27 1.16
CA ASN A 211 4.98 22.51 0.63
C ASN A 211 6.07 21.90 1.53
N THR A 212 6.78 20.85 1.08
CA THR A 212 8.00 20.37 1.76
C THR A 212 9.10 20.03 0.76
N ALA A 213 10.37 20.13 1.19
CA ALA A 213 11.52 19.73 0.37
C ALA A 213 11.51 18.23 -0.02
N ARG A 214 10.80 17.37 0.74
CA ARG A 214 10.55 15.97 0.37
C ARG A 214 9.60 15.85 -0.84
N MET A 215 8.64 16.76 -0.99
CA MET A 215 7.74 16.75 -2.15
C MET A 215 8.48 17.11 -3.44
N THR A 216 9.48 17.98 -3.43
CA THR A 216 10.20 18.36 -4.66
C THR A 216 11.04 17.22 -5.24
N THR A 217 11.75 16.46 -4.40
CA THR A 217 12.55 15.30 -4.83
C THR A 217 11.66 14.12 -5.27
N THR A 218 10.60 13.84 -4.52
CA THR A 218 9.62 12.79 -4.87
C THR A 218 8.83 13.13 -6.13
N ARG A 219 8.42 14.39 -6.32
CA ARG A 219 7.79 14.84 -7.57
C ARG A 219 8.71 14.62 -8.77
N GLY A 220 10.02 14.82 -8.60
CA GLY A 220 11.02 14.45 -9.59
C GLY A 220 10.98 12.96 -9.94
N ARG A 221 11.07 12.06 -8.93
CA ARG A 221 11.00 10.60 -9.16
C ARG A 221 9.70 10.16 -9.82
N TYR A 222 8.57 10.66 -9.35
CA TYR A 222 7.26 10.38 -9.95
C TYR A 222 7.22 10.82 -11.42
N CYS A 223 7.63 12.05 -11.73
CA CYS A 223 7.63 12.59 -13.09
C CYS A 223 8.59 11.82 -14.02
N GLU A 224 9.81 11.52 -13.57
CA GLU A 224 10.77 10.76 -14.39
C GLU A 224 10.33 9.31 -14.62
N GLY A 225 9.77 8.65 -13.59
CA GLY A 225 9.16 7.33 -13.74
C GLY A 225 8.00 7.34 -14.74
N TYR A 226 7.12 8.33 -14.66
CA TYR A 226 6.01 8.51 -15.59
C TYR A 226 6.48 8.77 -17.02
N LYS A 227 7.50 9.63 -17.23
CA LYS A 227 8.10 9.89 -18.55
C LYS A 227 8.72 8.62 -19.14
N LEU A 228 9.48 7.87 -18.33
CA LEU A 228 10.12 6.62 -18.75
C LEU A 228 9.07 5.60 -19.20
N LEU A 229 8.07 5.34 -18.37
CA LEU A 229 7.06 4.34 -18.68
C LEU A 229 6.20 4.75 -19.89
N ASN A 230 5.86 6.04 -20.04
CA ASN A 230 5.16 6.51 -21.25
C ASN A 230 5.99 6.38 -22.52
N LYS A 231 7.30 6.59 -22.46
CA LYS A 231 8.22 6.38 -23.60
C LYS A 231 8.15 4.95 -24.15
N HIS A 232 7.87 3.97 -23.28
CA HIS A 232 7.83 2.54 -23.63
C HIS A 232 6.41 1.95 -23.67
N LYS A 233 5.37 2.80 -23.62
CA LYS A 233 3.98 2.36 -23.65
C LYS A 233 3.65 1.70 -24.99
N GLY A 234 3.26 0.42 -24.96
CA GLY A 234 2.80 -0.32 -26.15
C GLY A 234 3.89 -1.06 -26.94
N ILE A 235 5.10 -1.17 -26.40
CA ILE A 235 6.18 -2.03 -26.90
C ILE A 235 6.07 -3.43 -26.29
#